data_AF-A0A8I1NIL2-F1
#
_entry.id   AF-A0A8I1NIL2-F1
#
_cell.length_a   1.000
_cell.length_b   1.000
_cell.length_c   1.000
_cell.angle_alpha   90.00
_cell.angle_beta   90.00
_cell.angle_gamma   90.00
#
_symmetry.space_group_name_H-M   'P 1'
#
loop_
_entity.id
_entity.type
_entity.pdbx_description
1 polymer ?
#
loop_
_entity_poly.entity_id
_entity_poly.type
_entity_poly.pdbx_seq_one_letter_code
_entity_poly.pdbx_strand_id
1 'polypeptide(L)'
;MSTRRRIPSPATILAIIALFVALGGTAFAISRNSIGTREIKPHAIQAKNLGPMKIRWGRLRDFDTTAGDGQFDIASGQAQCRRGERLVSGGVRARRSPDAGPLRVAMVDSGPVTRQRQWFVTMNSDLGGAARKRFIVFAYCLAR
;
A
#
# COMPACT_ATOMS: atom_id res chain seq x y z
N MET A 1 25.07 -7.95 -63.97
CA MET A 1 25.68 -7.32 -62.77
C MET A 1 25.58 -8.32 -61.61
N SER A 2 26.69 -8.96 -61.25
CA SER A 2 26.72 -9.96 -60.18
C SER A 2 26.88 -9.28 -58.81
N THR A 3 25.81 -9.27 -58.01
CA THR A 3 25.87 -8.82 -56.61
C THR A 3 26.65 -9.84 -55.78
N ARG A 4 27.93 -9.54 -55.48
CA ARG A 4 28.70 -10.24 -54.44
C ARG A 4 27.91 -10.21 -53.14
N ARG A 5 27.39 -11.35 -52.69
CA ARG A 5 26.79 -11.49 -51.37
C ARG A 5 27.87 -11.22 -50.34
N ARG A 6 27.80 -10.09 -49.65
CA ARG A 6 28.62 -9.83 -48.46
C ARG A 6 28.04 -10.65 -47.32
N ILE A 7 28.59 -11.83 -47.10
CA ILE A 7 28.27 -12.62 -45.92
C ILE A 7 28.89 -11.89 -44.72
N PRO A 8 28.15 -11.70 -43.62
CA PRO A 8 28.69 -11.10 -42.40
C PRO A 8 29.94 -11.84 -41.97
N SER A 9 30.96 -11.11 -41.53
CA SER A 9 32.16 -11.74 -40.98
C SER A 9 31.80 -12.57 -39.74
N PRO A 10 32.54 -13.65 -39.41
CA PRO A 10 32.31 -14.42 -38.19
C PRO A 10 32.29 -13.54 -36.92
N ALA A 11 33.10 -12.48 -36.89
CA ALA A 11 33.10 -11.50 -35.81
C ALA A 11 31.76 -10.76 -35.70
N THR A 12 31.12 -10.44 -36.82
CA THR A 12 29.80 -9.79 -36.85
C THR A 12 28.73 -10.72 -36.28
N ILE A 13 28.78 -12.01 -36.58
CA ILE A 13 27.81 -13.00 -36.06
C ILE A 13 27.94 -13.12 -34.54
N LEU A 14 29.16 -13.25 -34.02
CA LEU A 14 29.41 -13.31 -32.58
C LEU A 14 28.96 -12.02 -31.87
N ALA A 15 29.24 -10.86 -32.45
CA ALA A 15 28.78 -9.57 -31.91
C ALA A 15 27.25 -9.50 -31.85
N ILE A 16 26.55 -10.00 -32.87
CA ILE A 16 25.08 -10.05 -32.89
C ILE A 16 24.56 -10.97 -31.77
N ILE A 17 25.12 -12.17 -31.61
CA ILE A 17 24.71 -13.10 -30.55
C ILE A 17 24.92 -12.48 -29.17
N ALA A 18 26.11 -11.90 -28.92
CA ALA A 18 26.42 -11.25 -27.65
C ALA A 18 25.46 -10.08 -27.35
N LEU A 19 25.11 -9.27 -28.36
CA LEU A 19 24.16 -8.19 -28.22
C LEU A 19 22.75 -8.71 -27.84
N PHE A 20 22.28 -9.79 -28.48
CA PHE A 20 20.99 -10.39 -28.13
C PHE A 20 20.97 -10.97 -26.71
N VAL A 21 22.06 -11.58 -26.25
CA VAL A 21 22.18 -12.06 -24.86
C VAL A 21 22.14 -10.89 -23.87
N ALA A 22 22.88 -9.82 -24.14
CA ALA A 22 22.92 -8.62 -23.29
C ALA A 22 21.53 -7.94 -23.19
N LEU A 23 20.85 -7.74 -24.33
CA LEU A 23 19.50 -7.16 -24.36
C LEU A 23 18.47 -8.10 -23.73
N GLY A 24 18.55 -9.40 -24.03
CA GLY A 24 17.64 -10.43 -23.53
C GLY A 24 17.65 -10.54 -22.01
N GLY A 25 18.82 -10.42 -21.37
CA GLY A 25 18.92 -10.42 -19.90
C GLY A 25 18.14 -9.27 -19.25
N THR A 26 18.21 -8.07 -19.82
CA THR A 26 17.48 -6.89 -19.29
C THR A 26 15.96 -7.03 -19.47
N ALA A 27 15.51 -7.49 -20.64
CA ALA A 27 14.10 -7.72 -20.92
C ALA A 27 13.51 -8.80 -20.00
N PHE A 28 14.27 -9.86 -19.73
CA PHE A 28 13.87 -10.94 -18.83
C PHE A 28 13.71 -10.45 -17.38
N ALA A 29 14.66 -9.63 -16.89
CA ALA A 29 14.59 -9.06 -15.54
C ALA A 29 13.33 -8.20 -15.33
N ILE A 30 12.95 -7.41 -16.34
CA ILE A 30 11.70 -6.62 -16.34
C ILE A 30 10.48 -7.55 -16.29
N SER A 31 10.42 -8.55 -17.17
CA SER A 31 9.29 -9.50 -17.25
C SER A 31 9.05 -10.26 -15.94
N ARG A 32 10.11 -10.56 -15.19
CA ARG A 32 10.04 -11.27 -13.91
C ARG A 32 9.80 -10.36 -12.70
N ASN A 33 9.59 -9.05 -12.90
CA ASN A 33 9.49 -8.06 -11.82
C ASN A 33 10.68 -8.13 -10.85
N SER A 34 11.88 -8.37 -11.38
CA SER A 34 13.10 -8.59 -10.58
C SER A 34 13.88 -7.30 -10.30
N ILE A 35 13.35 -6.13 -10.67
CA ILE A 35 13.97 -4.83 -10.40
C ILE A 35 13.67 -4.45 -8.95
N GLY A 36 14.72 -4.39 -8.13
CA GLY A 36 14.65 -3.98 -6.74
C GLY A 36 14.79 -2.47 -6.57
N THR A 37 14.91 -2.04 -5.31
CA THR A 37 15.05 -0.62 -4.96
C THR A 37 16.45 -0.08 -5.24
N ARG A 38 17.48 -0.94 -5.33
CA ARG A 38 18.87 -0.51 -5.59
C ARG A 38 19.08 -0.10 -7.05
N GLU A 39 18.28 -0.67 -7.94
CA GLU A 39 18.31 -0.41 -9.38
C GLU A 39 17.50 0.83 -9.77
N ILE A 40 16.73 1.40 -8.82
CA ILE A 40 15.87 2.55 -9.04
C ILE A 40 16.60 3.81 -8.56
N LYS A 41 16.89 4.73 -9.49
CA LYS A 41 17.44 6.04 -9.13
C LYS A 41 16.46 6.81 -8.24
N PRO A 42 16.94 7.60 -7.27
CA PRO A 42 16.08 8.49 -6.49
C PRO A 42 15.17 9.34 -7.40
N HIS A 43 13.90 9.47 -7.02
CA HIS A 43 12.87 10.20 -7.78
C HIS A 43 12.53 9.67 -9.19
N ALA A 44 13.05 8.50 -9.59
CA ALA A 44 12.67 7.88 -10.85
C ALA A 44 11.19 7.43 -10.87
N ILE A 45 10.65 7.03 -9.72
CA ILE A 45 9.23 6.71 -9.56
C ILE A 45 8.52 7.87 -8.87
N GLN A 46 7.57 8.46 -9.57
CA GLN A 46 6.70 9.53 -9.07
C GLN A 46 5.31 8.99 -8.75
N ALA A 47 4.50 9.76 -8.04
CA ALA A 47 3.13 9.37 -7.69
C ALA A 47 2.28 9.02 -8.92
N LYS A 48 2.49 9.69 -10.06
CA LYS A 48 1.82 9.40 -11.34
C LYS A 48 2.21 8.06 -11.98
N ASN A 49 3.38 7.52 -11.60
CA ASN A 49 3.81 6.19 -12.03
C ASN A 49 3.16 5.09 -11.19
N LEU A 50 2.54 5.45 -10.06
CA LEU A 50 1.69 4.56 -9.30
C LEU A 50 0.31 4.54 -9.94
N GLY A 51 -0.33 3.37 -9.96
CA GLY A 51 -1.72 3.23 -10.39
C GLY A 51 -2.71 4.00 -9.51
N PRO A 52 -4.00 4.01 -9.86
CA PRO A 52 -5.00 4.79 -9.14
C PRO A 52 -5.11 4.35 -7.67
N MET A 53 -4.84 5.28 -6.76
CA MET A 53 -4.97 5.08 -5.32
C MET A 53 -6.41 5.36 -4.89
N LYS A 54 -7.00 4.46 -4.11
CA LYS A 54 -8.34 4.57 -3.56
C LYS A 54 -8.29 4.52 -2.04
N ILE A 55 -9.08 5.36 -1.39
CA ILE A 55 -9.23 5.33 0.07
C ILE A 55 -10.47 4.52 0.41
N ARG A 56 -10.33 3.54 1.30
CA ARG A 56 -11.43 2.76 1.86
C ARG A 56 -11.61 3.14 3.31
N TRP A 57 -12.87 3.19 3.74
CA TRP A 57 -13.24 3.63 5.08
C TRP A 57 -13.84 2.48 5.87
N GLY A 58 -13.47 2.39 7.13
CA GLY A 58 -13.93 1.42 8.12
C GLY A 58 -14.58 2.12 9.30
N ARG A 59 -15.68 1.57 9.80
CA ARG A 59 -16.29 2.05 11.05
C ARG A 59 -15.59 1.40 12.24
N LEU A 60 -15.45 2.15 13.31
CA LEU A 60 -15.11 1.61 14.61
C LEU A 60 -16.37 1.11 15.32
N ARG A 61 -16.19 0.05 16.10
CA ARG A 61 -17.08 -0.40 17.16
C ARG A 61 -16.45 0.06 18.47
N ASP A 62 -17.29 0.42 19.42
CA ASP A 62 -16.90 0.94 20.72
C ASP A 62 -17.77 0.21 21.74
N PHE A 63 -17.13 -0.56 22.62
CA PHE A 63 -17.82 -1.38 23.63
C PHE A 63 -18.08 -0.63 24.93
N ASP A 64 -17.45 0.53 25.11
CA ASP A 64 -17.75 1.42 26.21
C ASP A 64 -19.19 1.97 26.09
N THR A 65 -19.89 2.04 27.21
CA THR A 65 -21.26 2.54 27.32
C THR A 65 -21.39 3.80 28.15
N THR A 66 -20.39 4.14 28.97
CA THR A 66 -20.43 5.27 29.90
C THR A 66 -19.23 6.16 29.66
N ALA A 67 -19.48 7.41 29.28
CA ALA A 67 -18.39 8.34 29.03
C ALA A 67 -17.88 8.92 30.34
N GLY A 68 -16.60 8.73 30.59
CA GLY A 68 -15.83 9.49 31.53
C GLY A 68 -15.71 8.91 32.94
N ASP A 69 -16.03 7.63 33.11
CA ASP A 69 -16.03 6.94 34.41
C ASP A 69 -14.66 6.33 34.77
N GLY A 70 -13.68 6.42 33.86
CA GLY A 70 -12.34 5.88 34.04
C GLY A 70 -12.23 4.39 33.72
N GLN A 71 -13.31 3.74 33.28
CA GLN A 71 -13.27 2.40 32.71
C GLN A 71 -13.00 2.51 31.21
N PHE A 72 -11.87 1.96 30.78
CA PHE A 72 -11.49 1.95 29.37
C PHE A 72 -11.85 0.61 28.74
N ASP A 73 -12.77 0.64 27.77
CA ASP A 73 -13.16 -0.54 27.01
C ASP A 73 -12.59 -0.51 25.60
N ILE A 74 -12.59 -1.68 24.95
CA ILE A 74 -12.02 -1.83 23.61
C ILE A 74 -12.90 -1.09 22.58
N ALA A 75 -12.25 -0.35 21.70
CA ALA A 75 -12.82 0.14 20.46
C ALA A 75 -11.96 -0.34 19.27
N SER A 76 -12.57 -1.07 18.33
CA SER A 76 -11.85 -1.65 17.20
C SER A 76 -12.57 -1.46 15.87
N GLY A 77 -11.82 -1.44 14.78
CA GLY A 77 -12.38 -1.28 13.45
C GLY A 77 -11.40 -1.66 12.35
N GLN A 78 -11.92 -1.84 11.15
CA GLN A 78 -11.12 -2.22 10.00
C GLN A 78 -11.58 -1.57 8.71
N ALA A 79 -10.63 -1.21 7.85
CA ALA A 79 -10.87 -0.73 6.50
C ALA A 79 -10.25 -1.71 5.49
N GLN A 80 -11.08 -2.25 4.60
CA GLN A 80 -10.68 -3.32 3.68
C GLN A 80 -10.63 -2.85 2.22
N CYS A 81 -9.55 -3.22 1.52
CA CYS A 81 -9.43 -3.06 0.07
C CYS A 81 -10.30 -4.06 -0.69
N ARG A 82 -10.83 -3.67 -1.85
CA ARG A 82 -11.65 -4.57 -2.67
C ARG A 82 -10.80 -5.67 -3.31
N ARG A 83 -11.47 -6.71 -3.84
CA ARG A 83 -10.80 -7.74 -4.64
C ARG A 83 -10.09 -7.07 -5.84
N GLY A 84 -8.83 -7.45 -6.07
CA GLY A 84 -7.97 -6.86 -7.10
C GLY A 84 -7.17 -5.64 -6.65
N GLU A 85 -7.53 -4.99 -5.54
CA GLU A 85 -6.76 -3.87 -4.98
C GLU A 85 -5.64 -4.40 -4.06
N ARG A 86 -4.52 -3.67 -3.96
CA ARG A 86 -3.42 -3.97 -3.04
C ARG A 86 -3.42 -2.96 -1.89
N LEU A 87 -3.46 -3.46 -0.64
CA LEU A 87 -3.26 -2.63 0.55
C LEU A 87 -1.84 -2.06 0.55
N VAL A 88 -1.72 -0.74 0.67
CA VAL A 88 -0.44 -0.03 0.76
C VAL A 88 -0.19 0.44 2.19
N SER A 89 -1.20 1.07 2.79
CA SER A 89 -1.11 1.64 4.14
C SER A 89 -2.52 1.90 4.67
N GLY A 90 -2.65 2.41 5.89
CA GLY A 90 -3.90 2.78 6.51
C GLY A 90 -3.68 3.44 7.85
N GLY A 91 -4.76 3.64 8.60
CA GLY A 91 -4.70 4.22 9.93
C GLY A 91 -6.08 4.50 10.50
N VAL A 92 -6.11 5.28 11.57
CA VAL A 92 -7.31 5.87 12.13
C VAL A 92 -7.17 7.39 12.16
N ARG A 93 -8.27 8.08 11.89
CA ARG A 93 -8.33 9.54 12.05
C ARG A 93 -9.57 9.94 12.82
N ALA A 94 -9.47 11.04 13.56
CA ALA A 94 -10.65 11.71 14.08
C ALA A 94 -11.48 12.31 12.92
N ARG A 95 -12.80 12.12 12.94
CA ARG A 95 -13.77 12.73 12.01
C ARG A 95 -14.01 14.21 12.33
N ARG A 96 -13.80 14.62 13.58
CA ARG A 96 -13.83 16.00 14.07
C ARG A 96 -12.65 16.23 15.03
N SER A 97 -11.85 17.26 14.77
CA SER A 97 -10.83 17.81 15.69
C SER A 97 -11.50 18.75 16.72
N PRO A 98 -10.82 19.27 17.75
CA PRO A 98 -11.06 18.99 19.16
C PRO A 98 -11.92 20.05 19.87
N ASP A 99 -13.23 20.09 19.60
CA ASP A 99 -14.17 20.75 20.53
C ASP A 99 -14.76 19.75 21.56
N ALA A 100 -14.31 18.50 21.51
CA ALA A 100 -14.88 17.39 22.27
C ALA A 100 -13.92 16.91 23.37
N GLY A 101 -13.59 17.81 24.30
CA GLY A 101 -12.93 17.49 25.57
C GLY A 101 -11.60 16.73 25.46
N PRO A 102 -11.04 16.27 26.60
CA PRO A 102 -9.86 15.43 26.58
C PRO A 102 -10.14 14.15 25.79
N LEU A 103 -9.22 13.81 24.88
CA LEU A 103 -9.22 12.52 24.19
C LEU A 103 -8.89 11.42 25.19
N ARG A 104 -9.93 10.78 25.73
CA ARG A 104 -9.80 9.60 26.61
C ARG A 104 -9.70 8.33 25.77
N VAL A 105 -8.67 8.28 24.93
CA VAL A 105 -8.37 7.11 24.11
C VAL A 105 -6.88 6.78 24.17
N ALA A 106 -6.55 5.50 24.17
CA ALA A 106 -5.17 5.01 24.07
C ALA A 106 -5.08 4.03 22.90
N MET A 107 -4.19 4.29 21.94
CA MET A 107 -3.98 3.37 20.83
C MET A 107 -3.31 2.09 21.32
N VAL A 108 -3.87 0.93 20.96
CA VAL A 108 -3.35 -0.40 21.32
C VAL A 108 -2.61 -1.02 20.15
N ASP A 109 -3.27 -1.09 18.99
CA ASP A 109 -2.71 -1.67 17.77
C ASP A 109 -3.23 -0.94 16.53
N SER A 110 -2.39 -0.80 15.53
CA SER A 110 -2.75 -0.25 14.22
C SER A 110 -1.80 -0.80 13.17
N GLY A 111 -2.31 -1.66 12.30
CA GLY A 111 -1.45 -2.33 11.33
C GLY A 111 -2.17 -3.03 10.19
N PRO A 112 -1.40 -3.50 9.19
CA PRO A 112 -1.94 -4.21 8.05
C PRO A 112 -2.24 -5.68 8.38
N VAL A 113 -3.43 -6.14 8.02
CA VAL A 113 -3.78 -7.56 7.96
C VAL A 113 -3.74 -7.99 6.49
N THR A 114 -2.53 -8.36 6.06
CA THR A 114 -2.17 -8.56 4.64
C THR A 114 -3.01 -9.62 3.93
N ARG A 115 -3.27 -10.78 4.58
CA ARG A 115 -4.12 -11.85 4.03
C ARG A 115 -5.53 -11.36 3.65
N GLN A 116 -6.06 -10.40 4.41
CA GLN A 116 -7.39 -9.83 4.20
C GLN A 116 -7.37 -8.51 3.44
N ARG A 117 -6.18 -7.98 3.07
CA ARG A 117 -5.99 -6.66 2.45
C ARG A 117 -6.70 -5.54 3.22
N GLN A 118 -6.61 -5.59 4.55
CA GLN A 118 -7.27 -4.60 5.41
C GLN A 118 -6.27 -3.94 6.34
N TRP A 119 -6.61 -2.74 6.78
CA TRP A 119 -5.98 -2.08 7.92
C TRP A 119 -6.85 -2.27 9.14
N PHE A 120 -6.29 -2.77 10.23
CA PHE A 120 -6.97 -3.00 11.49
C PHE A 120 -6.48 -2.01 12.54
N VAL A 121 -7.39 -1.56 13.40
CA VAL A 121 -7.10 -0.64 14.50
C VAL A 121 -7.83 -1.10 15.75
N THR A 122 -7.12 -1.07 16.86
CA THR A 122 -7.64 -1.24 18.22
C THR A 122 -7.16 -0.10 19.09
N MET A 123 -8.07 0.45 19.89
CA MET A 123 -7.77 1.43 20.93
C MET A 123 -8.61 1.13 22.16
N ASN A 124 -8.16 1.59 23.31
CA ASN A 124 -8.96 1.66 24.52
C ASN A 124 -9.67 3.02 24.55
N SER A 125 -10.93 3.05 24.97
CA SER A 125 -11.81 4.24 24.91
C SER A 125 -12.64 4.35 26.18
N ASP A 126 -12.71 5.56 26.74
CA ASP A 126 -13.60 6.00 27.83
C ASP A 126 -14.46 7.16 27.28
N LEU A 127 -15.28 6.87 26.28
CA LEU A 127 -16.06 7.84 25.49
C LEU A 127 -17.56 7.50 25.40
N GLY A 128 -18.05 6.51 26.14
CA GLY A 128 -19.46 6.08 26.16
C GLY A 128 -20.01 5.75 24.79
N GLY A 129 -19.26 5.01 23.97
CA GLY A 129 -19.68 4.62 22.63
C GLY A 129 -19.47 5.72 21.58
N ALA A 130 -18.94 6.89 21.95
CA ALA A 130 -18.72 7.98 21.00
C ALA A 130 -17.53 7.73 20.04
N ALA A 131 -16.62 6.80 20.33
CA ALA A 131 -15.49 6.53 19.45
C ALA A 131 -15.94 6.09 18.04
N ARG A 132 -17.06 5.36 17.93
CA ARG A 132 -17.65 4.93 16.64
C ARG A 132 -18.08 6.07 15.72
N LYS A 133 -18.37 7.25 16.27
CA LYS A 133 -18.76 8.47 15.54
C LYS A 133 -17.59 9.44 15.39
N ARG A 134 -16.70 9.48 16.38
CA ARG A 134 -15.55 10.39 16.45
C ARG A 134 -14.37 9.93 15.62
N PHE A 135 -14.22 8.64 15.38
CA PHE A 135 -13.09 8.08 14.64
C PHE A 135 -13.53 7.30 13.41
N ILE A 136 -12.63 7.23 12.44
CA ILE A 136 -12.82 6.41 11.25
C ILE A 136 -11.50 5.75 10.88
N VAL A 137 -11.56 4.45 10.61
CA VAL A 137 -10.42 3.68 10.09
C VAL A 137 -10.35 3.90 8.60
N PHE A 138 -9.15 3.97 8.04
CA PHE A 138 -8.94 4.09 6.60
C PHE A 138 -7.85 3.17 6.09
N ALA A 139 -7.93 2.82 4.82
CA ALA A 139 -6.93 2.06 4.09
C ALA A 139 -6.68 2.70 2.72
N TYR A 140 -5.41 2.88 2.38
CA TYR A 140 -4.92 3.23 1.06
C TYR A 140 -4.76 1.96 0.22
N CYS A 141 -5.53 1.88 -0.85
CA CYS A 141 -5.66 0.73 -1.72
C CYS A 141 -5.24 1.10 -3.14
N LEU A 142 -4.17 0.49 -3.62
CA LEU A 142 -3.70 0.65 -5.00
C LEU A 142 -4.54 -0.26 -5.90
N ALA A 143 -5.29 0.31 -6.85
CA ALA A 143 -5.95 -0.47 -7.88
C ALA A 143 -4.91 -0.96 -8.89
N ARG A 144 -4.93 -2.27 -9.14
CA ARG A 144 -4.15 -2.92 -10.20
C ARG A 144 -4.98 -3.01 -11.48
#